data_AF-A0A8H5FLH0-F1
#
_entry.id   AF-A0A8H5FLH0-F1
#
_cell.length_a   1.000
_cell.length_b   1.000
_cell.length_c   1.000
_cell.angle_alpha   90.00
_cell.angle_beta   90.00
_cell.angle_gamma   90.00
#
_symmetry.space_group_name_H-M   'P 1'
#
loop_
_entity.id
_entity.type
_entity.pdbx_description
1 polymer ?
#
loop_
_entity_poly.entity_id
_entity_poly.type
_entity_poly.pdbx_seq_one_letter_code
_entity_poly.pdbx_strand_id
1 'polypeptide(L)'
;MASIGSVTRQIAALEITNNGKKPAGASSSSSSSFRPGHGKQPSQNVSKLLTKFSAPNPFPNTKPAQGSSLRHPTTATNATTHASSSKNSKAQPPGPLDIGTYDGGLEADEEKRGERVTGEAAEDLALDSSVSGKNPTREWTLHDFDIGRPLGKGKFGRVYMVRTKSEPKYILALKTLYKSEIVQSKVEKQIRREIEIQQNLRHPNVLRLYGYFHDEKRIFLMLEFAGKGELYKQLSKYGSFSERRSSRYIYQMADALIYLHGKHVIHRDIKPENLLLGINGELKIGDFGWSVHAPGNRRMTLCGTLDYLPPEMVEGKAHNERVDYWALGVLTYEFLVGAPPFEDRDSVNNTYRRIAKVDLKWPKDRELSPEVKDLITKLLRHDPQARIPLTDAIRHPWILKHNKFRESDA
;
A
#
# COMPACT_ATOMS: atom_id res chain seq x y z
N MET A 1 15.64 -16.82 26.50
CA MET A 1 15.74 -15.56 25.73
C MET A 1 16.32 -15.89 24.37
N ALA A 2 15.51 -15.92 23.31
CA ALA A 2 15.97 -16.19 21.95
C ALA A 2 15.34 -15.16 21.00
N SER A 3 16.20 -14.43 20.29
CA SER A 3 15.89 -13.44 19.27
C SER A 3 15.30 -14.14 18.04
N ILE A 4 14.01 -13.90 17.74
CA ILE A 4 13.38 -14.38 16.50
C ILE A 4 13.23 -13.18 15.56
N GLY A 5 14.22 -13.01 14.68
CA GLY A 5 14.04 -12.28 13.44
C GLY A 5 13.63 -13.28 12.36
N SER A 6 12.34 -13.32 12.00
CA SER A 6 11.91 -14.04 10.80
C SER A 6 12.43 -13.27 9.58
N VAL A 7 13.39 -13.87 8.88
CA VAL A 7 13.92 -13.33 7.61
C VAL A 7 12.96 -13.78 6.51
N THR A 8 11.93 -12.98 6.26
CA THR A 8 11.02 -13.17 5.12
C THR A 8 11.82 -13.07 3.81
N ARG A 9 11.97 -14.18 3.08
CA ARG A 9 12.69 -14.22 1.80
C ARG A 9 11.79 -13.73 0.65
N GLN A 10 12.01 -12.51 0.19
CA GLN A 10 11.39 -11.98 -1.03
C GLN A 10 11.94 -12.69 -2.27
N ILE A 11 11.05 -13.15 -3.16
CA ILE A 11 11.46 -13.72 -4.45
C ILE A 11 11.57 -12.58 -5.47
N ALA A 12 12.76 -12.41 -6.03
CA ALA A 12 12.99 -11.48 -7.14
C ALA A 12 12.40 -12.05 -8.44
N ALA A 13 11.86 -11.16 -9.29
CA ALA A 13 11.27 -11.54 -10.57
C ALA A 13 12.33 -12.19 -11.48
N LEU A 14 12.20 -13.49 -11.71
CA LEU A 14 12.95 -14.21 -12.73
C LEU A 14 12.08 -14.30 -13.99
N GLU A 15 12.53 -13.65 -15.07
CA GLU A 15 11.97 -13.90 -16.40
C GLU A 15 12.49 -15.25 -16.90
N ILE A 16 11.59 -16.22 -17.04
CA ILE A 16 11.93 -17.51 -17.64
C ILE A 16 12.02 -17.31 -19.16
N THR A 17 13.23 -17.11 -19.68
CA THR A 17 13.50 -17.22 -21.12
C THR A 17 13.49 -18.70 -21.50
N ASN A 18 12.51 -19.07 -22.32
CA ASN A 18 12.30 -20.44 -22.76
C ASN A 18 13.34 -20.79 -23.84
N ASN A 19 14.49 -21.36 -23.44
CA ASN A 19 15.57 -21.72 -24.36
C ASN A 19 15.31 -23.12 -24.95
N GLY A 20 14.48 -23.17 -25.99
CA GLY A 20 14.22 -24.38 -26.78
C GLY A 20 15.32 -24.60 -27.82
N LYS A 21 16.23 -25.55 -27.55
CA LYS A 21 17.13 -26.14 -28.55
C LYS A 21 16.30 -26.87 -29.63
N LYS A 22 16.59 -26.62 -30.92
CA LYS A 22 16.41 -27.60 -32.00
C LYS A 22 17.65 -27.63 -32.91
N PRO A 23 17.98 -28.81 -33.49
CA PRO A 23 19.30 -29.09 -34.05
C PRO A 23 19.45 -28.64 -35.51
N ALA A 24 20.71 -28.58 -35.94
CA ALA A 24 21.15 -28.28 -37.30
C ALA A 24 20.89 -29.43 -38.30
N GLY A 25 20.71 -29.10 -39.59
CA GLY A 25 20.81 -30.08 -40.67
C GLY A 25 20.24 -29.67 -42.04
N ALA A 26 21.13 -29.17 -42.90
CA ALA A 26 21.20 -29.35 -44.36
C ALA A 26 20.28 -28.60 -45.36
N SER A 27 20.96 -28.23 -46.45
CA SER A 27 20.67 -27.36 -47.59
C SER A 27 19.81 -27.96 -48.71
N SER A 28 19.08 -27.12 -49.46
CA SER A 28 19.11 -27.11 -50.94
C SER A 28 18.44 -25.86 -51.52
N SER A 29 18.92 -25.50 -52.70
CA SER A 29 18.72 -24.27 -53.49
C SER A 29 17.43 -24.23 -54.33
N SER A 30 16.87 -23.03 -54.56
CA SER A 30 16.55 -22.50 -55.90
C SER A 30 15.97 -21.07 -55.87
N SER A 31 16.33 -20.32 -56.92
CA SER A 31 16.11 -18.91 -57.30
C SER A 31 14.65 -18.51 -57.57
N SER A 32 14.18 -17.31 -57.20
CA SER A 32 14.08 -16.05 -58.00
C SER A 32 12.92 -15.25 -57.35
N SER A 33 12.76 -13.92 -57.31
CA SER A 33 13.11 -12.80 -58.18
C SER A 33 12.91 -11.45 -57.43
N PHE A 34 13.46 -10.37 -58.01
CA PHE A 34 13.67 -8.98 -57.57
C PHE A 34 12.41 -8.11 -57.24
N ARG A 35 12.41 -7.37 -56.10
CA ARG A 35 12.44 -5.87 -55.86
C ARG A 35 11.11 -5.07 -55.91
N PRO A 36 11.00 -3.82 -55.34
CA PRO A 36 11.48 -3.29 -54.05
C PRO A 36 10.50 -2.32 -53.31
N GLY A 37 10.71 -2.11 -51.98
CA GLY A 37 10.71 -0.81 -51.28
C GLY A 37 9.43 0.03 -51.07
N HIS A 38 9.01 0.20 -49.81
CA HIS A 38 8.44 1.41 -49.15
C HIS A 38 8.33 1.03 -47.64
N GLY A 39 8.78 1.78 -46.61
CA GLY A 39 8.77 3.22 -46.36
C GLY A 39 7.88 3.46 -45.13
N LYS A 40 8.45 3.54 -43.92
CA LYS A 40 7.73 3.76 -42.65
C LYS A 40 7.06 5.14 -42.59
N GLN A 41 5.83 5.21 -42.09
CA GLN A 41 5.30 6.32 -41.28
C GLN A 41 4.33 5.78 -40.20
N PRO A 42 4.45 6.20 -38.93
CA PRO A 42 3.50 5.84 -37.87
C PRO A 42 2.34 6.84 -37.80
N SER A 43 1.11 6.33 -37.76
CA SER A 43 -0.11 7.10 -37.57
C SER A 43 -0.29 7.51 -36.10
N GLN A 44 -0.46 8.80 -35.89
CA GLN A 44 -0.98 9.41 -34.66
C GLN A 44 -2.49 9.16 -34.56
N ASN A 45 -2.97 8.98 -33.32
CA ASN A 45 -4.30 9.34 -32.77
C ASN A 45 -4.97 8.22 -31.96
N VAL A 46 -4.72 8.23 -30.64
CA VAL A 46 -5.69 7.72 -29.65
C VAL A 46 -5.76 8.73 -28.51
N SER A 47 -6.36 9.89 -28.81
CA SER A 47 -6.64 10.94 -27.81
C SER A 47 -8.05 11.50 -28.02
N LYS A 48 -9.05 10.64 -28.22
CA LYS A 48 -10.48 11.02 -28.21
C LYS A 48 -11.35 9.87 -27.73
N LEU A 49 -11.36 9.62 -26.42
CA LEU A 49 -12.42 8.85 -25.73
C LEU A 49 -12.24 9.00 -24.21
N LEU A 50 -12.52 10.19 -23.67
CA LEU A 50 -12.70 10.45 -22.23
C LEU A 50 -13.20 11.90 -22.03
N THR A 51 -14.42 12.18 -22.50
CA THR A 51 -15.19 13.37 -22.13
C THR A 51 -16.67 13.01 -22.14
N LYS A 52 -17.11 12.37 -21.06
CA LYS A 52 -18.49 12.35 -20.55
C LYS A 52 -18.38 11.77 -19.15
N PHE A 53 -19.04 12.40 -18.18
CA PHE A 53 -18.99 12.13 -16.72
C PHE A 53 -17.88 12.85 -15.94
N SER A 54 -17.91 14.19 -15.93
CA SER A 54 -17.43 14.97 -14.79
C SER A 54 -18.66 15.42 -13.97
N ALA A 55 -18.72 15.03 -12.70
CA ALA A 55 -19.70 15.51 -11.74
C ALA A 55 -19.27 16.89 -11.18
N PRO A 56 -20.23 17.78 -10.83
CA PRO A 56 -19.92 19.15 -10.41
C PRO A 56 -19.37 19.25 -8.98
N ASN A 57 -18.53 20.27 -8.80
CA ASN A 57 -17.77 20.62 -7.59
C ASN A 57 -18.69 21.20 -6.48
N PRO A 58 -18.60 20.77 -5.21
CA PRO A 58 -19.53 21.20 -4.17
C PRO A 58 -18.92 22.24 -3.21
N PHE A 59 -18.69 23.48 -3.63
CA PHE A 59 -18.44 24.61 -2.70
C PHE A 59 -18.83 25.96 -3.33
N PRO A 60 -19.94 26.60 -2.93
CA PRO A 60 -20.22 27.98 -3.28
C PRO A 60 -19.62 28.96 -2.27
N ASN A 61 -18.85 29.93 -2.78
CA ASN A 61 -18.38 31.12 -2.07
C ASN A 61 -19.55 31.97 -1.57
N THR A 62 -19.57 32.34 -0.29
CA THR A 62 -20.37 33.48 0.21
C THR A 62 -19.55 34.37 1.14
N LYS A 63 -19.64 35.69 0.91
CA LYS A 63 -19.03 36.79 1.69
C LYS A 63 -19.79 37.01 3.01
N PRO A 64 -19.18 37.58 4.07
CA PRO A 64 -19.87 37.88 5.31
C PRO A 64 -20.58 39.24 5.28
N ALA A 65 -21.78 39.29 5.85
CA ALA A 65 -22.53 40.51 6.15
C ALA A 65 -22.39 40.89 7.64
N GLN A 66 -22.41 42.19 7.90
CA GLN A 66 -22.27 42.85 9.20
C GLN A 66 -23.55 42.79 10.06
N GLY A 67 -23.36 42.89 11.38
CA GLY A 67 -24.24 43.69 12.26
C GLY A 67 -25.07 42.93 13.30
N SER A 68 -24.75 43.12 14.59
CA SER A 68 -25.58 43.90 15.54
C SER A 68 -25.26 43.58 17.01
N SER A 69 -25.34 44.62 17.83
CA SER A 69 -24.94 44.73 19.24
C SER A 69 -26.08 44.43 20.23
N LEU A 70 -25.74 44.53 21.53
CA LEU A 70 -26.58 44.74 22.74
C LEU A 70 -26.87 43.42 23.50
N ARG A 71 -26.84 43.32 24.85
CA ARG A 71 -26.66 44.27 25.97
C ARG A 71 -26.43 43.46 27.26
N HIS A 72 -25.68 44.01 28.21
CA HIS A 72 -25.69 43.59 29.62
C HIS A 72 -26.98 44.04 30.33
N PRO A 73 -27.31 43.43 31.50
CA PRO A 73 -27.24 44.23 32.72
C PRO A 73 -26.62 43.51 33.92
N THR A 74 -26.09 44.36 34.79
CA THR A 74 -25.43 44.18 36.08
C THR A 74 -26.42 43.99 37.25
N THR A 75 -26.05 43.21 38.25
CA THR A 75 -26.38 43.46 39.67
C THR A 75 -25.28 42.89 40.56
N ALA A 76 -24.81 43.72 41.50
CA ALA A 76 -23.79 43.42 42.49
C ALA A 76 -24.42 43.15 43.85
N THR A 77 -23.89 42.20 44.61
CA THR A 77 -23.97 42.14 46.07
C THR A 77 -22.74 41.41 46.64
N ASN A 78 -22.04 42.06 47.56
CA ASN A 78 -20.93 41.51 48.34
C ASN A 78 -21.44 40.54 49.42
N ALA A 79 -20.77 39.41 49.61
CA ALA A 79 -20.56 38.79 50.93
C ALA A 79 -19.40 37.78 50.89
N THR A 80 -18.66 37.80 51.99
CA THR A 80 -17.33 37.24 52.24
C THR A 80 -17.36 35.73 52.53
N THR A 81 -16.24 35.06 52.22
CA THR A 81 -15.58 33.96 52.97
C THR A 81 -15.47 32.56 52.33
N HIS A 82 -14.26 32.01 52.59
CA HIS A 82 -13.78 30.63 52.57
C HIS A 82 -13.33 29.98 51.26
N ALA A 83 -11.99 29.88 51.20
CA ALA A 83 -11.20 29.17 50.22
C ALA A 83 -11.55 27.67 50.14
N SER A 84 -11.72 27.18 48.92
CA SER A 84 -11.37 25.81 48.57
C SER A 84 -10.86 25.79 47.13
N SER A 85 -9.62 25.36 46.98
CA SER A 85 -8.91 25.27 45.71
C SER A 85 -9.49 24.14 44.86
N SER A 86 -10.41 24.46 43.96
CA SER A 86 -10.75 23.60 42.83
C SER A 86 -9.97 24.09 41.61
N LYS A 87 -8.90 23.38 41.25
CA LYS A 87 -8.21 23.57 39.98
C LYS A 87 -9.15 23.12 38.86
N ASN A 88 -9.90 24.08 38.35
CA ASN A 88 -10.72 23.94 37.16
C ASN A 88 -9.76 23.86 35.95
N SER A 89 -9.34 22.65 35.58
CA SER A 89 -8.53 22.41 34.39
C SER A 89 -9.40 22.63 33.16
N LYS A 90 -9.42 23.88 32.66
CA LYS A 90 -9.80 24.13 31.26
C LYS A 90 -8.91 23.24 30.41
N ALA A 91 -9.50 22.23 29.76
CA ALA A 91 -8.81 21.44 28.76
C ALA A 91 -8.32 22.42 27.68
N GLN A 92 -7.01 22.64 27.66
CA GLN A 92 -6.38 23.31 26.52
C GLN A 92 -6.73 22.50 25.26
N PRO A 93 -7.01 23.16 24.13
CA PRO A 93 -7.10 22.45 22.87
C PRO A 93 -5.82 21.59 22.72
N PRO A 94 -5.93 20.33 22.26
CA PRO A 94 -4.77 19.46 22.15
C PRO A 94 -3.71 20.22 21.34
N GLY A 95 -2.54 20.41 21.95
CA GLY A 95 -1.42 21.10 21.30
C GLY A 95 -1.07 20.45 19.96
N PRO A 96 -0.36 21.16 19.07
CA PRO A 96 0.04 20.62 17.77
C PRO A 96 0.75 19.28 17.95
N LEU A 97 0.28 18.23 17.28
CA LEU A 97 0.75 16.87 17.46
C LEU A 97 2.28 16.77 17.22
N ASP A 98 3.02 16.38 18.25
CA ASP A 98 4.48 16.36 18.25
C ASP A 98 5.04 15.42 17.16
N ILE A 99 5.85 15.99 16.27
CA ILE A 99 6.49 15.26 15.16
C ILE A 99 7.84 14.66 15.56
N GLY A 100 8.35 14.95 16.77
CA GLY A 100 9.64 14.50 17.28
C GLY A 100 10.85 15.19 16.62
N THR A 101 12.05 14.73 16.97
CA THR A 101 13.31 15.37 16.54
C THR A 101 13.87 14.72 15.28
N TYR A 102 14.30 15.56 14.34
CA TYR A 102 15.04 15.13 13.16
C TYR A 102 16.45 14.64 13.51
N ASP A 103 16.91 13.55 12.87
CA ASP A 103 18.16 12.86 13.18
C ASP A 103 19.33 13.22 12.23
N GLY A 104 19.13 14.14 11.27
CA GLY A 104 20.14 14.48 10.26
C GLY A 104 20.39 13.35 9.24
N GLY A 105 19.47 12.39 9.15
CA GLY A 105 19.69 11.18 8.39
C GLY A 105 19.66 11.31 6.88
N LEU A 106 18.98 12.33 6.33
CA LEU A 106 18.95 12.57 4.89
C LEU A 106 20.30 13.12 4.40
N GLU A 107 20.93 14.00 5.17
CA GLU A 107 22.26 14.56 4.88
C GLU A 107 23.34 13.49 4.98
N ALA A 108 23.30 12.68 6.05
CA ALA A 108 24.25 11.59 6.26
C ALA A 108 24.16 10.48 5.19
N ASP A 109 22.95 10.18 4.70
CA ASP A 109 22.76 9.23 3.60
C ASP A 109 23.13 9.87 2.24
N GLU A 110 22.93 11.18 2.06
CA GLU A 110 23.32 11.88 0.83
C GLU A 110 24.84 11.88 0.61
N GLU A 111 25.64 12.06 1.66
CA GLU A 111 27.11 11.95 1.57
C GLU A 111 27.57 10.57 1.08
N LYS A 112 26.81 9.52 1.40
CA LYS A 112 27.15 8.13 1.07
C LYS A 112 26.51 7.59 -0.21
N ARG A 113 25.35 8.14 -0.60
CA ARG A 113 24.46 7.57 -1.62
C ARG A 113 24.06 8.58 -2.70
N GLY A 114 24.30 9.88 -2.49
CA GLY A 114 23.76 10.98 -3.28
C GLY A 114 24.54 11.27 -4.57
N GLU A 115 24.68 10.28 -5.44
CA GLU A 115 25.20 10.50 -6.79
C GLU A 115 24.10 10.99 -7.74
N ARG A 116 24.47 11.98 -8.57
CA ARG A 116 23.57 12.52 -9.60
C ARG A 116 23.43 11.49 -10.72
N VAL A 117 22.20 11.21 -11.11
CA VAL A 117 21.88 10.37 -12.27
C VAL A 117 21.75 11.26 -13.52
N THR A 118 22.28 10.79 -14.66
CA THR A 118 22.22 11.46 -15.97
C THR A 118 21.70 10.51 -17.06
N GLY A 119 21.32 11.06 -18.22
CA GLY A 119 20.88 10.27 -19.39
C GLY A 119 19.45 9.75 -19.31
N GLU A 120 19.15 8.68 -20.06
CA GLU A 120 17.80 8.08 -20.18
C GLU A 120 17.21 7.69 -18.81
N ALA A 121 18.03 7.21 -17.88
CA ALA A 121 17.59 6.89 -16.51
C ALA A 121 17.16 8.14 -15.72
N ALA A 122 17.79 9.29 -15.97
CA ALA A 122 17.36 10.56 -15.38
C ALA A 122 16.04 11.04 -15.97
N GLU A 123 15.77 10.81 -17.26
CA GLU A 123 14.48 11.08 -17.89
C GLU A 123 13.38 10.13 -17.37
N ASP A 124 13.73 8.86 -17.14
CA ASP A 124 12.81 7.88 -16.54
C ASP A 124 12.45 8.20 -15.07
N LEU A 125 13.34 8.89 -14.36
CA LEU A 125 13.13 9.34 -12.98
C LEU A 125 12.75 10.81 -12.86
N ALA A 126 12.83 11.57 -13.96
CA ALA A 126 12.14 12.84 -14.14
C ALA A 126 10.67 12.48 -14.29
N LEU A 127 10.07 12.13 -13.15
CA LEU A 127 8.64 11.96 -12.99
C LEU A 127 8.06 13.33 -13.30
N ASP A 128 7.65 13.51 -14.54
CA ASP A 128 7.26 14.81 -15.03
C ASP A 128 5.94 15.21 -14.35
N SER A 129 6.09 16.00 -13.30
CA SER A 129 5.00 16.61 -12.53
C SER A 129 4.16 17.56 -13.40
N SER A 130 4.61 17.87 -14.62
CA SER A 130 3.96 18.77 -15.56
C SER A 130 3.17 18.08 -16.69
N VAL A 131 3.26 16.75 -16.91
CA VAL A 131 2.48 16.08 -17.99
C VAL A 131 0.99 15.97 -17.65
N SER A 132 0.61 16.03 -16.38
CA SER A 132 -0.78 16.31 -15.99
C SER A 132 -1.00 17.81 -15.90
N GLY A 133 -0.86 18.51 -17.03
CA GLY A 133 -1.20 19.93 -17.21
C GLY A 133 -2.68 20.28 -16.95
N LYS A 134 -3.44 19.36 -16.33
CA LYS A 134 -4.80 19.60 -15.86
C LYS A 134 -4.91 19.91 -14.38
N ASN A 135 -3.86 19.80 -13.55
CA ASN A 135 -3.79 20.37 -12.19
C ASN A 135 -2.42 20.12 -11.52
N PRO A 136 -1.42 21.02 -11.56
CA PRO A 136 -0.38 21.01 -10.54
C PRO A 136 -0.96 21.69 -9.28
N THR A 137 -1.25 20.89 -8.26
CA THR A 137 -1.08 21.37 -6.88
C THR A 137 0.35 21.91 -6.78
N ARG A 138 0.52 23.15 -6.27
CA ARG A 138 1.78 23.83 -5.91
C ARG A 138 3.05 22.98 -6.02
N GLU A 139 4.09 23.49 -6.68
CA GLU A 139 5.43 22.88 -6.67
C GLU A 139 5.94 22.72 -5.23
N TRP A 140 6.30 21.49 -4.86
CA TRP A 140 6.78 21.12 -3.54
C TRP A 140 8.30 20.97 -3.52
N THR A 141 8.92 21.43 -2.44
CA THR A 141 10.34 21.26 -2.15
C THR A 141 10.53 20.79 -0.72
N LEU A 142 11.73 20.30 -0.37
CA LEU A 142 12.03 19.90 1.01
C LEU A 142 11.90 21.06 2.00
N HIS A 143 12.11 22.31 1.55
CA HIS A 143 11.99 23.50 2.38
C HIS A 143 10.56 23.78 2.87
N ASP A 144 9.55 23.20 2.21
CA ASP A 144 8.14 23.37 2.58
C ASP A 144 7.71 22.53 3.81
N PHE A 145 8.63 21.76 4.39
CA PHE A 145 8.36 20.84 5.48
C PHE A 145 9.25 21.09 6.70
N ASP A 146 8.66 20.96 7.89
CA ASP A 146 9.38 20.69 9.13
C ASP A 146 9.56 19.17 9.25
N ILE A 147 10.80 18.71 9.32
CA ILE A 147 11.12 17.28 9.41
C ILE A 147 11.19 16.88 10.88
N GLY A 148 10.48 15.81 11.23
CA GLY A 148 10.46 15.23 12.57
C GLY A 148 11.23 13.91 12.64
N ARG A 149 10.76 13.03 13.52
CA ARG A 149 11.39 11.73 13.79
C ARG A 149 11.36 10.79 12.58
N PRO A 150 12.36 9.89 12.45
CA PRO A 150 12.31 8.79 11.49
C PRO A 150 11.15 7.84 11.83
N LEU A 151 10.44 7.40 10.79
CA LEU A 151 9.36 6.40 10.88
C LEU A 151 9.83 5.01 10.44
N GLY A 152 10.81 4.95 9.54
CA GLY A 152 11.37 3.69 9.07
C GLY A 152 12.48 3.88 8.03
N LYS A 153 13.15 2.77 7.72
CA LYS A 153 14.17 2.69 6.67
C LYS A 153 13.76 1.61 5.68
N GLY A 154 13.57 2.01 4.43
CA GLY A 154 13.28 1.10 3.31
C GLY A 154 14.55 0.74 2.55
N LYS A 155 14.38 -0.07 1.48
CA LYS A 155 15.48 -0.50 0.60
C LYS A 155 16.22 0.66 -0.05
N PHE A 156 15.48 1.69 -0.49
CA PHE A 156 16.00 2.80 -1.30
C PHE A 156 16.10 4.13 -0.54
N GLY A 157 15.92 4.12 0.78
CA GLY A 157 15.97 5.35 1.58
C GLY A 157 15.15 5.30 2.87
N ARG A 158 14.76 6.48 3.36
CA ARG A 158 14.14 6.66 4.69
C ARG A 158 12.74 7.24 4.60
N VAL A 159 11.96 7.02 5.64
CA VAL A 159 10.64 7.63 5.82
C VAL A 159 10.67 8.49 7.07
N TYR A 160 10.28 9.75 6.95
CA TYR A 160 10.20 10.70 8.06
C TYR A 160 8.77 11.14 8.31
N MET A 161 8.45 11.41 9.57
CA MET A 161 7.27 12.19 9.90
C MET A 161 7.57 13.64 9.58
N VAL A 162 6.67 14.32 8.86
CA VAL A 162 6.85 15.72 8.49
C VAL A 162 5.60 16.53 8.75
N ARG A 163 5.77 17.83 8.91
CA ARG A 163 4.67 18.80 8.98
C ARG A 163 4.83 19.83 7.86
N THR A 164 3.77 20.15 7.12
CA THR A 164 3.82 21.25 6.15
C THR A 164 3.99 22.59 6.86
N LYS A 165 4.81 23.48 6.32
CA LYS A 165 4.98 24.83 6.88
C LYS A 165 3.84 25.78 6.53
N SER A 166 3.18 25.56 5.38
CA SER A 166 2.00 26.33 4.99
C SER A 166 0.77 25.95 5.80
N GLU A 167 -0.08 26.93 6.08
CA GLU A 167 -1.37 26.72 6.72
C GLU A 167 -2.43 26.16 5.75
N PRO A 168 -3.31 25.26 6.21
CA PRO A 168 -3.24 24.59 7.51
C PRO A 168 -2.07 23.59 7.56
N LYS A 169 -1.39 23.53 8.71
CA LYS A 169 -0.23 22.65 8.91
C LYS A 169 -0.63 21.17 8.99
N TYR A 170 -0.41 20.42 7.92
CA TYR A 170 -0.71 18.99 7.83
C TYR A 170 0.47 18.13 8.26
N ILE A 171 0.16 16.97 8.86
CA ILE A 171 1.15 15.94 9.20
C ILE A 171 1.10 14.82 8.17
N LEU A 172 2.28 14.41 7.70
CA LEU A 172 2.45 13.46 6.60
C LEU A 172 3.64 12.53 6.91
N ALA A 173 3.75 11.46 6.12
CA ALA A 173 4.96 10.67 6.02
C ALA A 173 5.69 11.01 4.71
N LEU A 174 6.95 11.42 4.79
CA LEU A 174 7.78 11.73 3.63
C LEU A 174 8.75 10.57 3.36
N LYS A 175 8.46 9.77 2.33
CA LYS A 175 9.33 8.67 1.89
C LYS A 175 10.33 9.20 0.88
N THR A 176 11.61 9.14 1.21
CA THR A 176 12.71 9.61 0.37
C THR A 176 13.37 8.41 -0.31
N LEU A 177 13.58 8.50 -1.62
CA LEU A 177 14.20 7.48 -2.46
C LEU A 177 15.41 8.06 -3.18
N TYR A 178 16.56 7.38 -3.16
CA TYR A 178 17.78 7.82 -3.85
C TYR A 178 17.78 7.35 -5.31
N LYS A 179 17.94 8.29 -6.25
CA LYS A 179 17.91 8.01 -7.69
C LYS A 179 19.02 7.04 -8.11
N SER A 180 20.23 7.23 -7.58
CA SER A 180 21.40 6.35 -7.79
C SER A 180 21.08 4.88 -7.45
N GLU A 181 20.50 4.61 -6.28
CA GLU A 181 20.15 3.24 -5.84
C GLU A 181 19.04 2.62 -6.69
N ILE A 182 18.08 3.42 -7.16
CA ILE A 182 17.01 2.98 -8.05
C ILE A 182 17.61 2.54 -9.40
N VAL A 183 18.51 3.34 -9.98
CA VAL A 183 19.15 3.04 -11.27
C VAL A 183 20.08 1.84 -11.17
N GLN A 184 20.89 1.78 -10.11
CA GLN A 184 21.75 0.63 -9.85
C GLN A 184 20.95 -0.68 -9.73
N SER A 185 19.73 -0.60 -9.17
CA SER A 185 18.82 -1.73 -9.03
C SER A 185 17.96 -2.00 -10.27
N LYS A 186 17.99 -1.13 -11.29
CA LYS A 186 17.17 -1.22 -12.52
C LYS A 186 15.66 -1.30 -12.26
N VAL A 187 15.16 -0.53 -11.29
CA VAL A 187 13.74 -0.52 -10.88
C VAL A 187 13.01 0.80 -11.15
N GLU A 188 13.56 1.66 -12.02
CA GLU A 188 13.00 2.97 -12.39
C GLU A 188 11.53 2.86 -12.83
N LYS A 189 11.27 1.94 -13.76
CA LYS A 189 9.92 1.70 -14.30
C LYS A 189 8.95 1.16 -13.26
N GLN A 190 9.45 0.42 -12.26
CA GLN A 190 8.63 -0.09 -11.17
C GLN A 190 8.22 1.04 -10.22
N ILE A 191 9.15 1.92 -9.86
CA ILE A 191 8.88 3.09 -9.01
C ILE A 191 7.90 4.06 -9.69
N ARG A 192 8.12 4.37 -10.99
CA ARG A 192 7.20 5.23 -11.75
C ARG A 192 5.78 4.65 -11.76
N ARG A 193 5.64 3.34 -12.01
CA ARG A 193 4.35 2.65 -11.98
C ARG A 193 3.69 2.67 -10.60
N GLU A 194 4.45 2.46 -9.52
CA GLU A 194 3.95 2.53 -8.14
C GLU A 194 3.31 3.90 -7.87
N ILE A 195 4.02 4.97 -8.25
CA ILE A 195 3.56 6.35 -8.09
C ILE A 195 2.29 6.60 -8.91
N GLU A 196 2.28 6.27 -10.21
CA GLU A 196 1.14 6.46 -11.10
C GLU A 196 -0.12 5.73 -10.62
N ILE A 197 0.03 4.47 -10.19
CA ILE A 197 -1.09 3.68 -9.66
C ILE A 197 -1.58 4.32 -8.37
N GLN A 198 -0.72 4.50 -7.37
CA GLN A 198 -1.11 4.93 -6.03
C GLN A 198 -1.67 6.36 -6.00
N GLN A 199 -1.17 7.26 -6.87
CA GLN A 199 -1.70 8.62 -7.00
C GLN A 199 -3.18 8.66 -7.41
N ASN A 200 -3.70 7.61 -8.06
CA ASN A 200 -5.08 7.52 -8.53
C ASN A 200 -6.00 6.72 -7.59
N LEU A 201 -5.46 6.22 -6.47
CA LEU A 201 -6.22 5.44 -5.49
C LEU A 201 -6.79 6.34 -4.37
N ARG A 202 -8.09 6.17 -4.08
CA ARG A 202 -8.88 6.86 -3.06
C ARG A 202 -9.76 5.82 -2.37
N HIS A 203 -9.29 5.30 -1.24
CA HIS A 203 -10.05 4.35 -0.43
C HIS A 203 -9.64 4.50 1.04
N PRO A 204 -10.55 4.44 2.03
CA PRO A 204 -10.20 4.60 3.44
C PRO A 204 -9.16 3.59 3.93
N ASN A 205 -9.10 2.40 3.34
CA ASN A 205 -8.16 1.35 3.70
C ASN A 205 -6.98 1.17 2.72
N VAL A 206 -6.72 2.16 1.85
CA VAL A 206 -5.51 2.25 1.01
C VAL A 206 -4.71 3.47 1.43
N LEU A 207 -3.41 3.32 1.68
CA LEU A 207 -2.53 4.41 2.09
C LEU A 207 -2.47 5.47 0.99
N ARG A 208 -2.86 6.70 1.31
CA ARG A 208 -2.94 7.79 0.33
C ARG A 208 -1.56 8.30 -0.06
N LEU A 209 -1.30 8.42 -1.36
CA LEU A 209 -0.19 9.20 -1.94
C LEU A 209 -0.71 10.58 -2.37
N TYR A 210 -0.45 11.61 -1.58
CA TYR A 210 -0.94 12.97 -1.84
C TYR A 210 -0.27 13.59 -3.07
N GLY A 211 1.03 13.36 -3.21
CA GLY A 211 1.85 13.92 -4.27
C GLY A 211 3.28 13.41 -4.18
N TYR A 212 4.12 13.86 -5.08
CA TYR A 212 5.56 13.64 -5.05
C TYR A 212 6.28 14.88 -5.56
N PHE A 213 7.56 14.99 -5.24
CA PHE A 213 8.50 15.93 -5.84
C PHE A 213 9.88 15.28 -5.91
N HIS A 214 10.83 15.92 -6.59
CA HIS A 214 12.19 15.39 -6.68
C HIS A 214 13.22 16.52 -6.71
N ASP A 215 14.44 16.23 -6.30
CA ASP A 215 15.61 17.07 -6.52
C ASP A 215 16.58 16.37 -7.49
N GLU A 216 17.83 16.82 -7.56
CA GLU A 216 18.85 16.22 -8.45
C GLU A 216 19.19 14.77 -8.08
N LYS A 217 19.06 14.39 -6.80
CA LYS A 217 19.56 13.12 -6.24
C LYS A 217 18.44 12.21 -5.72
N ARG A 218 17.27 12.77 -5.40
CA ARG A 218 16.22 12.10 -4.62
C ARG A 218 14.84 12.32 -5.20
N ILE A 219 13.96 11.35 -4.94
CA ILE A 219 12.51 11.44 -5.14
C ILE A 219 11.86 11.41 -3.75
N PHE A 220 10.85 12.25 -3.54
CA PHE A 220 10.12 12.38 -2.29
C PHE A 220 8.64 12.09 -2.52
N LEU A 221 8.09 11.12 -1.78
CA LEU A 221 6.69 10.75 -1.84
C LEU A 221 5.97 11.27 -0.58
N MET A 222 4.92 12.04 -0.78
CA MET A 222 4.09 12.61 0.29
C MET A 222 2.94 11.64 0.62
N LEU A 223 3.11 10.83 1.66
CA LEU A 223 2.18 9.77 2.04
C LEU A 223 1.32 10.16 3.25
N GLU A 224 0.16 9.54 3.35
CA GLU A 224 -0.65 9.51 4.57
C GLU A 224 0.16 8.98 5.75
N PHE A 225 0.06 9.69 6.88
CA PHE A 225 0.68 9.26 8.12
C PHE A 225 -0.14 8.17 8.81
N ALA A 226 0.40 6.95 8.86
CA ALA A 226 -0.19 5.82 9.58
C ALA A 226 0.30 5.79 11.04
N GLY A 227 -0.43 6.47 11.93
CA GLY A 227 0.03 6.78 13.28
C GLY A 227 0.28 5.60 14.22
N LYS A 228 -0.26 4.40 13.92
CA LYS A 228 -0.04 3.19 14.72
C LYS A 228 1.01 2.24 14.11
N GLY A 229 1.67 2.67 13.03
CA GLY A 229 2.79 1.98 12.42
C GLY A 229 2.40 0.69 11.68
N GLU A 230 3.36 -0.21 11.52
CA GLU A 230 3.21 -1.48 10.82
C GLU A 230 2.33 -2.47 11.58
N LEU A 231 1.44 -3.14 10.85
CA LEU A 231 0.59 -4.19 11.39
C LEU A 231 1.41 -5.42 11.81
N TYR A 232 2.48 -5.74 11.09
CA TYR A 232 3.42 -6.80 11.47
C TYR A 232 3.95 -6.61 12.89
N LYS A 233 4.47 -5.42 13.22
CA LYS A 233 4.97 -5.11 14.58
C LYS A 233 3.92 -5.32 15.66
N GLN A 234 2.66 -5.00 15.36
CA GLN A 234 1.54 -5.28 16.26
C GLN A 234 1.33 -6.79 16.40
N LEU A 235 1.29 -7.54 15.31
CA LEU A 235 1.11 -8.98 15.35
C LEU A 235 2.24 -9.66 16.13
N SER A 236 3.50 -9.33 15.84
CA SER A 236 4.65 -9.86 16.58
C SER A 236 4.59 -9.53 18.08
N LYS A 237 4.13 -8.32 18.44
CA LYS A 237 3.98 -7.93 19.85
C LYS A 237 2.92 -8.74 20.58
N TYR A 238 1.79 -9.03 19.94
CA TYR A 238 0.67 -9.76 20.56
C TYR A 238 0.76 -11.29 20.36
N GLY A 239 1.61 -11.75 19.44
CA GLY A 239 1.68 -13.14 18.98
C GLY A 239 0.53 -13.49 18.03
N SER A 240 -0.72 -13.22 18.42
CA SER A 240 -1.91 -13.39 17.60
C SER A 240 -2.98 -12.36 17.97
N PHE A 241 -3.99 -12.21 17.13
CA PHE A 241 -5.15 -11.34 17.33
C PHE A 241 -6.40 -12.17 17.62
N SER A 242 -7.31 -11.59 18.40
CA SER A 242 -8.64 -12.18 18.63
C SER A 242 -9.47 -12.19 17.34
N GLU A 243 -10.41 -13.12 17.23
CA GLU A 243 -11.31 -13.20 16.08
C GLU A 243 -12.03 -11.88 15.78
N ARG A 244 -12.45 -11.14 16.82
CA ARG A 244 -13.07 -9.82 16.66
C ARG A 244 -12.13 -8.81 15.99
N ARG A 245 -10.86 -8.75 16.41
CA ARG A 245 -9.87 -7.83 15.84
C ARG A 245 -9.50 -8.25 14.42
N SER A 246 -9.24 -9.54 14.21
CA SER A 246 -8.94 -10.11 12.89
C SER A 246 -10.08 -9.86 11.92
N SER A 247 -11.33 -10.12 12.31
CA SER A 247 -12.51 -9.90 11.48
C SER A 247 -12.67 -8.45 11.02
N ARG A 248 -12.36 -7.47 11.89
CA ARG A 248 -12.35 -6.05 11.50
C ARG A 248 -11.30 -5.74 10.43
N TYR A 249 -10.08 -6.25 10.58
CA TYR A 249 -9.02 -6.04 9.59
C TYR A 249 -9.30 -6.76 8.28
N ILE A 250 -9.82 -8.00 8.33
CA ILE A 250 -10.16 -8.77 7.14
C ILE A 250 -11.33 -8.12 6.37
N TYR A 251 -12.32 -7.56 7.07
CA TYR A 251 -13.35 -6.74 6.43
C TYR A 251 -12.74 -5.55 5.68
N GLN A 252 -11.89 -4.76 6.35
CA GLN A 252 -11.23 -3.58 5.76
C GLN A 252 -10.33 -3.94 4.57
N MET A 253 -9.65 -5.09 4.67
CA MET A 253 -8.81 -5.61 3.60
C MET A 253 -9.66 -6.04 2.40
N ALA A 254 -10.73 -6.81 2.62
CA ALA A 254 -11.63 -7.25 1.56
C ALA A 254 -12.27 -6.06 0.83
N ASP A 255 -12.74 -5.06 1.56
CA ASP A 255 -13.32 -3.82 1.03
C ASP A 255 -12.31 -3.07 0.13
N ALA A 256 -11.08 -2.90 0.61
CA ALA A 256 -10.01 -2.30 -0.18
C ALA A 256 -9.66 -3.10 -1.44
N LEU A 257 -9.60 -4.43 -1.35
CA LEU A 257 -9.32 -5.29 -2.50
C LEU A 257 -10.43 -5.23 -3.56
N ILE A 258 -11.69 -5.21 -3.14
CA ILE A 258 -12.83 -4.99 -4.07
C ILE A 258 -12.64 -3.68 -4.83
N TYR A 259 -12.30 -2.60 -4.11
CA TYR A 259 -12.02 -1.31 -4.73
C TYR A 259 -10.83 -1.35 -5.70
N LEU A 260 -9.72 -1.99 -5.33
CA LEU A 260 -8.53 -2.12 -6.18
C LEU A 260 -8.83 -2.92 -7.45
N HIS A 261 -9.51 -4.06 -7.32
CA HIS A 261 -9.87 -4.92 -8.44
C HIS A 261 -10.89 -4.25 -9.36
N GLY A 262 -11.80 -3.44 -8.81
CA GLY A 262 -12.70 -2.57 -9.58
C GLY A 262 -11.97 -1.50 -10.41
N LYS A 263 -10.74 -1.14 -10.02
CA LYS A 263 -9.82 -0.31 -10.81
C LYS A 263 -8.78 -1.10 -11.61
N HIS A 264 -8.98 -2.42 -11.75
CA HIS A 264 -8.06 -3.33 -12.43
C HIS A 264 -6.63 -3.34 -11.86
N VAL A 265 -6.48 -3.01 -10.57
CA VAL A 265 -5.21 -3.06 -9.85
C VAL A 265 -5.15 -4.36 -9.06
N ILE A 266 -4.15 -5.20 -9.32
CA ILE A 266 -3.87 -6.41 -8.53
C ILE A 266 -2.68 -6.11 -7.62
N HIS A 267 -2.80 -6.37 -6.31
CA HIS A 267 -1.77 -5.99 -5.34
C HIS A 267 -0.55 -6.93 -5.38
N ARG A 268 -0.78 -8.25 -5.33
CA ARG A 268 0.20 -9.34 -5.43
C ARG A 268 1.22 -9.50 -4.29
N ASP A 269 1.35 -8.52 -3.39
CA ASP A 269 2.25 -8.62 -2.23
C ASP A 269 1.54 -8.27 -0.92
N ILE A 270 0.37 -8.87 -0.70
CA ILE A 270 -0.37 -8.70 0.57
C ILE A 270 0.33 -9.51 1.66
N LYS A 271 0.81 -8.82 2.69
CA LYS A 271 1.42 -9.40 3.89
C LYS A 271 1.46 -8.37 5.03
N PRO A 272 1.57 -8.76 6.31
CA PRO A 272 1.54 -7.86 7.45
C PRO A 272 2.56 -6.71 7.39
N GLU A 273 3.72 -6.93 6.76
CA GLU A 273 4.78 -5.93 6.61
C GLU A 273 4.39 -4.77 5.68
N ASN A 274 3.52 -5.03 4.71
CA ASN A 274 3.00 -4.03 3.76
C ASN A 274 1.70 -3.37 4.24
N LEU A 275 1.23 -3.74 5.44
CA LEU A 275 0.01 -3.21 6.04
C LEU A 275 0.37 -2.25 7.18
N LEU A 276 -0.20 -1.06 7.14
CA LEU A 276 -0.06 -0.07 8.19
C LEU A 276 -1.38 0.12 8.95
N LEU A 277 -1.30 0.79 10.10
CA LEU A 277 -2.47 1.19 10.88
C LEU A 277 -2.53 2.71 10.99
N GLY A 278 -3.65 3.27 10.55
CA GLY A 278 -3.96 4.69 10.69
C GLY A 278 -4.13 5.12 12.15
N ILE A 279 -4.32 6.42 12.35
CA ILE A 279 -4.41 7.03 13.68
C ILE A 279 -5.53 6.43 14.54
N ASN A 280 -6.64 6.01 13.92
CA ASN A 280 -7.79 5.44 14.60
C ASN A 280 -7.71 3.90 14.67
N GLY A 281 -6.63 3.29 14.16
CA GLY A 281 -6.43 1.84 14.10
C GLY A 281 -7.15 1.14 12.95
N GLU A 282 -7.54 1.88 11.93
CA GLU A 282 -7.95 1.35 10.64
C GLU A 282 -6.75 0.82 9.84
N LEU A 283 -6.93 -0.29 9.15
CA LEU A 283 -5.94 -0.89 8.26
C LEU A 283 -5.72 -0.02 7.03
N LYS A 284 -4.47 0.11 6.60
CA LYS A 284 -4.04 0.81 5.38
C LYS A 284 -3.13 -0.10 4.58
N ILE A 285 -3.57 -0.47 3.38
CA ILE A 285 -2.70 -1.16 2.40
C ILE A 285 -1.66 -0.17 1.89
N GLY A 286 -0.39 -0.48 2.10
CA GLY A 286 0.75 0.24 1.52
C GLY A 286 1.54 -0.63 0.54
N ASP A 287 2.61 -0.05 0.01
CA ASP A 287 3.58 -0.71 -0.90
C ASP A 287 2.97 -1.35 -2.16
N PHE A 288 2.76 -0.52 -3.17
CA PHE A 288 2.26 -0.93 -4.48
C PHE A 288 3.39 -1.35 -5.44
N GLY A 289 4.61 -1.61 -4.93
CA GLY A 289 5.78 -1.90 -5.76
C GLY A 289 5.60 -3.14 -6.65
N TRP A 290 4.79 -4.12 -6.24
CA TRP A 290 4.44 -5.30 -7.04
C TRP A 290 3.09 -5.19 -7.72
N SER A 291 2.38 -4.08 -7.54
CA SER A 291 1.07 -3.90 -8.11
C SER A 291 1.15 -3.67 -9.63
N VAL A 292 0.13 -4.15 -10.33
CA VAL A 292 0.02 -3.99 -11.78
C VAL A 292 -1.39 -3.58 -12.16
N HIS A 293 -1.48 -2.69 -13.15
CA HIS A 293 -2.73 -2.43 -13.86
C HIS A 293 -2.92 -3.55 -14.91
N ALA A 294 -3.94 -4.37 -14.76
CA ALA A 294 -4.19 -5.53 -15.61
C ALA A 294 -5.63 -5.56 -16.15
N PRO A 295 -5.99 -4.67 -17.09
CA PRO A 295 -7.23 -4.82 -17.83
C PRO A 295 -7.13 -6.09 -18.71
N GLY A 296 -7.70 -7.21 -18.24
CA GLY A 296 -8.02 -8.38 -19.06
C GLY A 296 -6.96 -9.48 -19.27
N ASN A 297 -5.77 -9.44 -18.64
CA ASN A 297 -4.71 -10.43 -18.92
C ASN A 297 -4.27 -11.29 -17.72
N ARG A 298 -4.10 -12.60 -17.98
CA ARG A 298 -3.37 -13.56 -17.13
C ARG A 298 -1.86 -13.25 -17.12
N ARG A 299 -1.18 -13.49 -16.01
CA ARG A 299 0.25 -13.13 -15.80
C ARG A 299 1.12 -14.32 -15.41
N MET A 300 2.42 -14.27 -15.71
CA MET A 300 3.39 -15.36 -15.45
C MET A 300 4.52 -14.99 -14.48
N THR A 301 4.66 -13.72 -14.07
CA THR A 301 5.77 -13.27 -13.22
C THR A 301 5.66 -13.80 -11.79
N LEU A 302 6.69 -14.50 -11.30
CA LEU A 302 6.81 -14.89 -9.90
C LEU A 302 7.25 -13.68 -9.06
N CYS A 303 6.41 -13.24 -8.12
CA CYS A 303 6.69 -12.14 -7.19
C CYS A 303 5.92 -12.32 -5.87
N GLY A 304 6.42 -11.75 -4.78
CA GLY A 304 5.79 -11.80 -3.44
C GLY A 304 6.65 -12.49 -2.39
N THR A 305 6.07 -12.71 -1.21
CA THR A 305 6.64 -13.52 -0.12
C THR A 305 6.20 -14.97 -0.26
N LEU A 306 7.14 -15.93 -0.16
CA LEU A 306 6.88 -17.36 -0.35
C LEU A 306 5.65 -17.88 0.39
N ASP A 307 5.52 -17.56 1.68
CA ASP A 307 4.44 -18.07 2.54
C ASP A 307 3.05 -17.55 2.16
N TYR A 308 3.01 -16.52 1.32
CA TYR A 308 1.80 -15.88 0.79
C TYR A 308 1.52 -16.24 -0.67
N LEU A 309 2.41 -17.00 -1.33
CA LEU A 309 2.23 -17.37 -2.72
C LEU A 309 1.10 -18.39 -2.88
N PRO A 310 0.21 -18.20 -3.87
CA PRO A 310 -0.83 -19.16 -4.18
C PRO A 310 -0.29 -20.33 -5.02
N PRO A 311 -1.01 -21.47 -5.07
CA PRO A 311 -0.55 -22.68 -5.78
C PRO A 311 -0.22 -22.44 -7.25
N GLU A 312 -1.02 -21.64 -7.96
CA GLU A 312 -0.78 -21.32 -9.36
C GLU A 312 0.54 -20.58 -9.59
N MET A 313 1.01 -19.76 -8.65
CA MET A 313 2.30 -19.07 -8.79
C MET A 313 3.46 -20.02 -8.47
N VAL A 314 3.31 -20.86 -7.46
CA VAL A 314 4.28 -21.93 -7.10
C VAL A 314 4.46 -22.92 -8.26
N GLU A 315 3.37 -23.25 -8.95
CA GLU A 315 3.37 -24.18 -10.08
C GLU A 315 3.75 -23.51 -11.41
N GLY A 316 4.10 -22.21 -11.41
CA GLY A 316 4.47 -21.48 -12.63
C GLY A 316 3.33 -21.32 -13.63
N LYS A 317 2.08 -21.36 -13.16
CA LYS A 317 0.86 -21.17 -13.97
C LYS A 317 0.49 -19.70 -14.06
N ALA A 318 -0.37 -19.41 -15.04
CA ALA A 318 -0.86 -18.07 -15.24
C ALA A 318 -1.83 -17.66 -14.11
N HIS A 319 -1.69 -16.44 -13.59
CA HIS A 319 -2.46 -15.94 -12.45
C HIS A 319 -3.22 -14.64 -12.77
N ASN A 320 -4.25 -14.33 -11.97
CA ASN A 320 -5.09 -13.15 -12.08
C ASN A 320 -5.34 -12.52 -10.69
N GLU A 321 -6.38 -11.69 -10.52
CA GLU A 321 -6.70 -11.02 -9.26
C GLU A 321 -6.98 -11.98 -8.10
N ARG A 322 -7.30 -13.26 -8.38
CA ARG A 322 -7.56 -14.29 -7.37
C ARG A 322 -6.35 -14.60 -6.48
N VAL A 323 -5.14 -14.18 -6.85
CA VAL A 323 -3.96 -14.28 -5.96
C VAL A 323 -4.15 -13.49 -4.67
N ASP A 324 -4.83 -12.34 -4.74
CA ASP A 324 -5.09 -11.50 -3.55
C ASP A 324 -6.12 -12.16 -2.62
N TYR A 325 -6.98 -13.04 -3.16
CA TYR A 325 -8.00 -13.78 -2.40
C TYR A 325 -7.32 -14.86 -1.55
N TRP A 326 -6.36 -15.57 -2.15
CA TRP A 326 -5.52 -16.52 -1.43
C TRP A 326 -4.74 -15.83 -0.32
N ALA A 327 -4.07 -14.71 -0.63
CA ALA A 327 -3.32 -13.96 0.36
C ALA A 327 -4.20 -13.43 1.50
N LEU A 328 -5.46 -13.06 1.24
CA LEU A 328 -6.43 -12.74 2.29
C LEU A 328 -6.71 -13.94 3.22
N GLY A 329 -6.80 -15.15 2.67
CA GLY A 329 -6.95 -16.39 3.45
C GLY A 329 -5.73 -16.69 4.32
N VAL A 330 -4.53 -16.57 3.75
CA VAL A 330 -3.25 -16.71 4.47
C VAL A 330 -3.16 -15.70 5.61
N LEU A 331 -3.46 -14.43 5.32
CA LEU A 331 -3.46 -13.34 6.29
C LEU A 331 -4.47 -13.57 7.42
N THR A 332 -5.67 -14.06 7.10
CA THR A 332 -6.71 -14.37 8.09
C THR A 332 -6.22 -15.45 9.07
N TYR A 333 -5.60 -16.52 8.54
CA TYR A 333 -5.00 -17.56 9.37
C TYR A 333 -3.87 -17.00 10.23
N GLU A 334 -2.95 -16.24 9.63
CA GLU A 334 -1.79 -15.69 10.35
C GLU A 334 -2.19 -14.73 11.47
N PHE A 335 -3.22 -13.89 11.28
CA PHE A 335 -3.71 -13.06 12.38
C PHE A 335 -4.19 -13.88 13.58
N LEU A 336 -4.77 -15.05 13.36
CA LEU A 336 -5.37 -15.85 14.43
C LEU A 336 -4.36 -16.80 15.08
N VAL A 337 -3.37 -17.25 14.31
CA VAL A 337 -2.41 -18.27 14.74
C VAL A 337 -1.05 -17.67 15.10
N GLY A 338 -0.69 -16.54 14.48
CA GLY A 338 0.61 -15.87 14.65
C GLY A 338 1.70 -16.33 13.68
N ALA A 339 1.37 -17.27 12.79
CA ALA A 339 2.26 -17.76 11.74
C ALA A 339 1.47 -18.15 10.49
N PRO A 340 2.06 -18.07 9.27
CA PRO A 340 1.41 -18.51 8.05
C PRO A 340 1.01 -20.00 8.08
N PRO A 341 -0.09 -20.40 7.41
CA PRO A 341 -0.59 -21.78 7.46
C PRO A 341 0.34 -22.82 6.83
N PHE A 342 1.15 -22.42 5.85
CA PHE A 342 2.00 -23.33 5.07
C PHE A 342 3.49 -23.19 5.40
N GLU A 343 3.86 -22.27 6.30
CA GLU A 343 5.26 -22.07 6.70
C GLU A 343 5.84 -23.40 7.22
N ASP A 344 7.01 -23.74 6.71
CA ASP A 344 7.88 -24.75 7.28
C ASP A 344 9.24 -24.10 7.55
N ARG A 345 9.65 -24.09 8.81
CA ARG A 345 10.85 -23.38 9.27
C ARG A 345 12.14 -24.04 8.84
N ASP A 346 12.09 -25.35 8.58
CA ASP A 346 13.25 -26.17 8.29
C ASP A 346 13.44 -26.37 6.78
N SER A 347 12.38 -26.23 5.97
CA SER A 347 12.43 -26.53 4.55
C SER A 347 11.51 -25.66 3.68
N VAL A 348 12.15 -24.75 2.93
CA VAL A 348 11.51 -23.98 1.83
C VAL A 348 10.81 -24.90 0.83
N ASN A 349 11.42 -26.04 0.48
CA ASN A 349 10.81 -27.03 -0.41
C ASN A 349 9.56 -27.67 0.19
N ASN A 350 9.50 -27.82 1.52
CA ASN A 350 8.30 -28.31 2.17
C ASN A 350 7.20 -27.25 2.16
N THR A 351 7.51 -25.96 2.40
CA THR A 351 6.56 -24.85 2.22
C THR A 351 5.93 -24.89 0.82
N TYR A 352 6.75 -25.00 -0.24
CA TYR A 352 6.25 -25.15 -1.62
C TYR A 352 5.30 -26.33 -1.79
N ARG A 353 5.66 -27.51 -1.27
CA ARG A 353 4.81 -28.72 -1.35
C ARG A 353 3.50 -28.55 -0.59
N ARG A 354 3.54 -27.91 0.58
CA ARG A 354 2.35 -27.66 1.41
C ARG A 354 1.40 -26.67 0.74
N ILE A 355 1.93 -25.62 0.10
CA ILE A 355 1.14 -24.69 -0.71
C ILE A 355 0.49 -25.44 -1.89
N ALA A 356 1.29 -26.16 -2.69
CA ALA A 356 0.79 -26.86 -3.88
C ALA A 356 -0.28 -27.92 -3.56
N LYS A 357 -0.22 -28.55 -2.39
CA LYS A 357 -1.23 -29.52 -1.92
C LYS A 357 -2.36 -28.91 -1.10
N VAL A 358 -2.27 -27.61 -0.77
CA VAL A 358 -3.15 -26.94 0.20
C VAL A 358 -3.21 -27.74 1.51
N ASP A 359 -2.05 -28.12 2.06
CA ASP A 359 -1.89 -28.84 3.33
C ASP A 359 -2.15 -27.91 4.53
N LEU A 360 -3.41 -27.49 4.66
CA LEU A 360 -3.89 -26.64 5.73
C LEU A 360 -4.12 -27.47 7.00
N LYS A 361 -3.41 -27.11 8.07
CA LYS A 361 -3.50 -27.75 9.38
C LYS A 361 -3.96 -26.74 10.42
N TRP A 362 -4.82 -27.17 11.32
CA TRP A 362 -5.29 -26.32 12.42
C TRP A 362 -4.47 -26.60 13.70
N PRO A 363 -4.09 -25.55 14.45
CA PRO A 363 -3.42 -25.72 15.74
C PRO A 363 -4.33 -26.47 16.72
N LYS A 364 -3.76 -27.42 17.47
CA LYS A 364 -4.49 -28.17 18.51
C LYS A 364 -4.58 -27.41 19.83
N ASP A 365 -3.66 -26.48 20.05
CA ASP A 365 -3.50 -25.63 21.22
C ASP A 365 -4.41 -24.38 21.20
N ARG A 366 -5.21 -24.22 20.14
CA ARG A 366 -6.05 -23.02 19.94
C ARG A 366 -7.38 -23.39 19.34
N GLU A 367 -8.45 -22.99 20.01
CA GLU A 367 -9.80 -23.17 19.49
C GLU A 367 -10.15 -21.98 18.58
N LEU A 368 -10.38 -22.28 17.31
CA LEU A 368 -10.90 -21.34 16.31
C LEU A 368 -12.34 -21.72 15.98
N SER A 369 -13.19 -20.71 15.82
CA SER A 369 -14.60 -20.89 15.55
C SER A 369 -14.83 -21.66 14.23
N PRO A 370 -15.88 -22.48 14.13
CA PRO A 370 -16.25 -23.13 12.88
C PRO A 370 -16.42 -22.12 11.73
N GLU A 371 -16.94 -20.94 12.02
CA GLU A 371 -17.21 -19.90 11.02
C GLU A 371 -15.91 -19.30 10.45
N VAL A 372 -14.85 -19.13 11.23
CA VAL A 372 -13.57 -18.63 10.69
C VAL A 372 -12.83 -19.69 9.89
N LYS A 373 -12.90 -20.96 10.34
CA LYS A 373 -12.36 -22.10 9.60
C LYS A 373 -13.02 -22.21 8.23
N ASP A 374 -14.34 -22.06 8.17
CA ASP A 374 -15.11 -22.07 6.92
C ASP A 374 -14.66 -20.94 5.95
N LEU A 375 -14.50 -19.71 6.44
CA LEU A 375 -14.01 -18.60 5.60
C LEU A 375 -12.60 -18.88 5.05
N ILE A 376 -11.67 -19.28 5.90
CA ILE A 376 -10.28 -19.57 5.51
C ILE A 376 -10.25 -20.71 4.48
N THR A 377 -10.98 -21.80 4.70
CA THR A 377 -11.04 -22.93 3.76
C THR A 377 -11.67 -22.55 2.42
N LYS A 378 -12.64 -21.62 2.39
CA LYS A 378 -13.24 -21.09 1.16
C LYS A 378 -12.32 -20.14 0.39
N LEU A 379 -11.41 -19.43 1.07
CA LEU A 379 -10.38 -18.58 0.44
C LEU A 379 -9.17 -19.40 -0.04
N LEU A 380 -8.72 -20.37 0.76
CA LEU A 380 -7.57 -21.22 0.49
C LEU A 380 -7.97 -22.45 -0.35
N ARG A 381 -8.42 -22.19 -1.59
CA ARG A 381 -8.71 -23.23 -2.59
C ARG A 381 -7.58 -23.29 -3.62
N HIS A 382 -7.22 -24.51 -4.02
CA HIS A 382 -6.21 -24.75 -5.05
C HIS A 382 -6.59 -24.09 -6.36
N ASP A 383 -7.77 -24.43 -6.88
CA ASP A 383 -8.36 -23.76 -8.03
C ASP A 383 -8.73 -22.30 -7.68
N PRO A 384 -8.13 -21.30 -8.37
CA PRO A 384 -8.46 -19.90 -8.15
C PRO A 384 -9.93 -19.54 -8.36
N GLN A 385 -10.64 -20.26 -9.24
CA GLN A 385 -12.06 -20.01 -9.50
C GLN A 385 -12.96 -20.49 -8.38
N ALA A 386 -12.56 -21.55 -7.67
CA ALA A 386 -13.28 -22.09 -6.53
C ALA A 386 -13.17 -21.22 -5.25
N ARG A 387 -12.30 -20.20 -5.24
CA ARG A 387 -12.17 -19.27 -4.10
C ARG A 387 -13.43 -18.42 -3.97
N ILE A 388 -13.92 -18.26 -2.74
CA ILE A 388 -15.08 -17.39 -2.44
C ILE A 388 -14.84 -15.97 -2.98
N PRO A 389 -15.80 -15.37 -3.71
CA PRO A 389 -15.72 -13.98 -4.14
C PRO A 389 -15.49 -13.00 -2.98
N LEU A 390 -14.70 -11.93 -3.16
CA LEU A 390 -14.49 -10.93 -2.10
C LEU A 390 -15.81 -10.27 -1.65
N THR A 391 -16.74 -10.07 -2.58
CA THR A 391 -18.10 -9.55 -2.33
C THR A 391 -18.94 -10.44 -1.42
N ASP A 392 -18.62 -11.73 -1.37
CA ASP A 392 -19.27 -12.73 -0.51
C ASP A 392 -18.47 -12.92 0.78
N ALA A 393 -17.14 -12.88 0.70
CA ALA A 393 -16.25 -12.94 1.86
C ALA A 393 -16.53 -11.80 2.85
N ILE A 394 -16.77 -10.57 2.37
CA ILE A 394 -17.12 -9.43 3.23
C ILE A 394 -18.49 -9.59 3.91
N ARG A 395 -19.36 -10.45 3.39
CA ARG A 395 -20.68 -10.79 3.96
C ARG A 395 -20.67 -12.14 4.68
N HIS A 396 -19.50 -12.76 4.85
CA HIS A 396 -19.40 -14.06 5.49
C HIS A 396 -19.96 -14.03 6.92
N PRO A 397 -20.65 -15.08 7.41
CA PRO A 397 -21.21 -15.11 8.76
C PRO A 397 -20.21 -14.72 9.86
N TRP A 398 -18.96 -15.16 9.74
CA TRP A 398 -17.87 -14.77 10.65
C TRP A 398 -17.59 -13.26 10.64
N ILE A 399 -17.57 -12.64 9.46
CA ILE A 399 -17.34 -11.19 9.30
C ILE A 399 -18.52 -10.42 9.90
N LEU A 400 -19.75 -10.80 9.56
CA LEU A 400 -20.96 -10.14 10.06
C LEU A 400 -21.07 -10.27 11.59
N LYS A 401 -20.84 -11.46 12.15
CA LYS A 401 -20.91 -11.74 13.59
C LYS A 401 -20.06 -10.76 14.42
N HIS A 402 -18.87 -10.41 13.94
CA HIS A 402 -17.96 -9.53 14.68
C HIS A 402 -18.05 -8.04 14.28
N ASN A 403 -18.67 -7.70 13.15
CA ASN A 403 -18.80 -6.31 12.67
C ASN A 403 -20.21 -5.69 12.82
N LYS A 404 -21.19 -6.42 13.38
CA LYS A 404 -22.59 -5.96 13.61
C LYS A 404 -22.77 -4.65 14.40
N PHE A 405 -21.74 -4.14 15.07
CA PHE A 405 -21.83 -2.92 15.91
C PHE A 405 -21.44 -1.62 15.18
N ARG A 406 -21.56 -1.54 13.85
CA ARG A 406 -21.26 -0.29 13.11
C ARG A 406 -22.50 0.54 12.75
N GLU A 407 -23.71 -0.01 12.84
CA GLU A 407 -24.94 0.71 12.47
C GLU A 407 -25.56 1.49 13.65
N SER A 408 -25.12 1.29 14.89
CA SER A 408 -25.71 1.95 16.07
C SER A 408 -25.02 3.25 16.52
N ASP A 409 -23.89 3.62 15.93
CA ASP A 409 -23.08 4.79 16.32
C ASP A 409 -22.81 5.76 15.14
N ALA A 410 -23.64 5.74 14.09
CA ALA A 410 -23.53 6.64 12.93
C ALA A 410 -24.56 7.78 12.99
#